data_AF-A0A3M8EK80-F1
#
_entry.id   AF-A0A3M8EK80-F1
#
_cell.length_a   1.000
_cell.length_b   1.000
_cell.length_c   1.000
_cell.angle_alpha   90.00
_cell.angle_beta   90.00
_cell.angle_gamma   90.00
#
_symmetry.space_group_name_H-M   'P 1'
#
loop_
_entity.id
_entity.type
_entity.pdbx_description
1 polymer ?
#
loop_
_entity_poly.entity_id
_entity_poly.type
_entity_poly.pdbx_seq_one_letter_code
_entity_poly.pdbx_strand_id
1 'polypeptide(L)'
;MLRHHSFRYLHHTIITLAALSLAPTMVLAADLIVSVKTDKPTYQPGQKVTVTALVKTTNGTPATSAKRADLSISIPSGSAAQSGSMTSTGNGYYSYSYTLSTSAAVGTWKANAVFETSDAGGTGSTSFAVAKAPVVTTPPPMCSGCSCTSSSRCP
;
A
#
# COMPACT_ATOMS: atom_id res chain seq x y z
N MET A 1 -27.22 86.93 27.80
CA MET A 1 -27.33 86.18 29.08
C MET A 1 -26.87 84.76 28.79
N LEU A 2 -25.59 84.42 28.87
CA LEU A 2 -24.77 84.06 30.04
C LEU A 2 -25.19 82.72 30.73
N ARG A 3 -24.23 81.77 30.74
CA ARG A 3 -24.07 80.58 31.64
C ARG A 3 -25.07 79.41 31.42
N HIS A 4 -24.74 78.12 31.58
CA HIS A 4 -23.55 77.37 32.01
C HIS A 4 -23.76 75.85 31.74
N HIS A 5 -22.66 75.13 31.47
CA HIS A 5 -22.30 73.79 31.98
C HIS A 5 -23.11 72.49 31.73
N SER A 6 -22.37 71.52 31.14
CA SER A 6 -22.14 70.12 31.60
C SER A 6 -22.84 68.94 30.91
N PHE A 7 -22.02 68.19 30.15
CA PHE A 7 -21.72 66.75 30.33
C PHE A 7 -22.90 65.78 30.57
N ARG A 8 -23.23 64.91 29.59
CA ARG A 8 -23.43 63.45 29.80
C ARG A 8 -23.21 62.65 28.51
N TYR A 9 -22.23 61.77 28.60
CA TYR A 9 -21.91 60.63 27.72
C TYR A 9 -22.97 59.50 27.91
N LEU A 10 -22.98 58.48 27.04
CA LEU A 10 -23.70 57.18 27.11
C LEU A 10 -25.11 57.18 26.45
N HIS A 11 -25.42 56.43 25.37
CA HIS A 11 -25.29 54.97 25.23
C HIS A 11 -25.02 54.49 23.78
N HIS A 12 -23.87 53.84 23.61
CA HIS A 12 -23.71 52.56 22.90
C HIS A 12 -23.86 52.56 21.38
N THR A 13 -22.93 53.26 20.75
CA THR A 13 -22.08 52.66 19.69
C THR A 13 -21.74 51.21 20.01
N ILE A 14 -21.94 50.26 19.08
CA ILE A 14 -21.08 49.10 18.76
C ILE A 14 -21.84 48.24 17.73
N ILE A 15 -21.55 48.44 16.45
CA ILE A 15 -21.76 47.44 15.41
C ILE A 15 -20.57 46.49 15.54
N THR A 16 -20.74 45.37 16.25
CA THR A 16 -19.73 44.29 16.23
C THR A 16 -19.78 43.60 14.88
N LEU A 17 -19.04 44.14 13.90
CA LEU A 17 -18.54 43.36 12.78
C LEU A 17 -17.48 42.41 13.34
N ALA A 18 -17.91 41.27 13.87
CA ALA A 18 -17.01 40.15 14.12
C ALA A 18 -16.57 39.61 12.77
N ALA A 19 -15.52 40.20 12.21
CA ALA A 19 -14.69 39.52 11.23
C ALA A 19 -14.08 38.32 11.96
N LEU A 20 -14.82 37.21 11.98
CA LEU A 20 -14.35 35.92 12.44
C LEU A 20 -13.30 35.49 11.43
N SER A 21 -12.07 35.99 11.62
CA SER A 21 -10.90 35.60 10.87
C SER A 21 -10.76 34.09 11.05
N LEU A 22 -11.21 33.34 10.04
CA LEU A 22 -10.94 31.92 9.91
C LEU A 22 -9.44 31.80 9.64
N ALA A 23 -8.64 31.91 10.70
CA ALA A 23 -7.24 31.56 10.60
C ALA A 23 -7.20 30.10 10.14
N PRO A 24 -6.57 29.77 9.01
CA PRO A 24 -6.41 28.37 8.64
C PRO A 24 -5.57 27.73 9.74
N THR A 25 -6.18 26.84 10.52
CA THR A 25 -5.44 25.99 11.45
C THR A 25 -4.52 25.11 10.63
N MET A 26 -3.22 25.39 10.64
CA MET A 26 -2.22 24.43 10.16
C MET A 26 -2.27 23.23 11.10
N VAL A 27 -2.96 22.17 10.68
CA VAL A 27 -2.88 20.87 11.35
C VAL A 27 -1.48 20.34 11.07
N LEU A 28 -0.69 20.16 12.13
CA LEU A 28 0.56 19.43 12.05
C LEU A 28 0.20 17.95 11.84
N ALA A 29 0.35 17.43 10.63
CA ALA A 29 0.19 16.01 10.39
C ALA A 29 1.30 15.26 11.14
N ALA A 30 0.92 14.42 12.09
CA ALA A 30 1.85 13.52 12.74
C ALA A 30 2.30 12.42 11.74
N ASP A 31 3.49 11.85 11.97
CA ASP A 31 3.99 10.78 11.10
C ASP A 31 3.58 9.38 11.59
N LEU A 32 3.30 8.50 10.64
CA LEU A 32 3.13 7.06 10.85
C LEU A 32 4.36 6.30 10.36
N ILE A 33 4.80 5.34 11.16
CA ILE A 33 5.79 4.33 10.77
C ILE A 33 5.03 3.17 10.12
N VAL A 34 5.24 2.98 8.81
CA VAL A 34 4.60 1.93 8.01
C VAL A 34 5.64 0.88 7.60
N SER A 35 5.52 -0.33 8.13
CA SER A 35 6.37 -1.46 7.75
C SER A 35 5.61 -2.43 6.85
N VAL A 36 6.02 -2.55 5.59
CA VAL A 36 5.35 -3.42 4.59
C VAL A 36 6.18 -4.66 4.31
N LYS A 37 5.53 -5.81 4.26
CA LYS A 37 6.15 -7.10 3.91
C LYS A 37 5.21 -7.94 3.05
N THR A 38 5.80 -8.89 2.33
CA THR A 38 5.08 -9.94 1.62
C THR A 38 5.28 -11.28 2.32
N ASP A 39 4.38 -12.24 2.07
CA ASP A 39 4.49 -13.60 2.64
C ASP A 39 5.71 -14.38 2.11
N LYS A 40 6.16 -14.08 0.88
CA LYS A 40 7.35 -14.66 0.25
C LYS A 40 8.18 -13.58 -0.44
N PRO A 41 9.51 -13.77 -0.57
CA PRO A 41 10.34 -12.88 -1.37
C PRO A 41 10.19 -13.12 -2.88
N THR A 42 9.74 -14.31 -3.29
CA THR A 42 9.64 -14.72 -4.70
C THR A 42 8.33 -15.47 -4.97
N TYR A 43 7.70 -15.18 -6.11
CA TYR A 43 6.47 -15.79 -6.58
C TYR A 43 6.59 -16.26 -8.03
N GLN A 44 5.73 -17.20 -8.40
CA GLN A 44 5.51 -17.59 -9.79
C GLN A 44 4.22 -16.94 -10.34
N PRO A 45 4.12 -16.71 -11.66
CA PRO A 45 2.85 -16.32 -12.28
C PRO A 45 1.71 -17.25 -11.84
N GLY A 46 0.52 -16.70 -11.57
CA GLY A 46 -0.62 -17.45 -11.03
C GLY A 46 -0.64 -17.60 -9.49
N GLN A 47 0.45 -17.30 -8.79
CA GLN A 47 0.45 -17.38 -7.32
C GLN A 47 -0.22 -16.18 -6.66
N LYS A 48 -0.79 -16.42 -5.48
CA LYS A 48 -1.30 -15.38 -4.58
C LYS A 48 -0.15 -14.73 -3.82
N VAL A 49 -0.09 -13.41 -3.90
CA VAL A 49 0.75 -12.52 -3.09
C VAL A 49 -0.09 -11.98 -1.96
N THR A 50 0.37 -12.15 -0.73
CA THR A 50 -0.24 -11.53 0.46
C THR A 50 0.72 -10.47 0.97
N VAL A 51 0.24 -9.23 0.97
CA VAL A 51 0.95 -8.06 1.49
C VAL A 51 0.40 -7.74 2.87
N THR A 52 1.30 -7.60 3.84
CA THR A 52 0.97 -7.20 5.21
C THR A 52 1.70 -5.91 5.55
N ALA A 53 0.96 -4.95 6.10
CA ALA A 53 1.52 -3.73 6.65
C ALA A 53 1.30 -3.69 8.16
N LEU A 54 2.33 -3.28 8.91
CA LEU A 54 2.24 -2.92 10.31
C LEU A 54 2.40 -1.41 10.42
N VAL A 55 1.39 -0.75 10.97
CA VAL A 55 1.30 0.70 11.07
C VAL A 55 1.32 1.12 12.54
N LYS A 56 2.27 1.99 12.88
CA LYS A 56 2.42 2.54 14.23
C LYS A 56 2.61 4.05 14.18
N THR A 57 2.24 4.73 15.25
CA THR A 57 2.69 6.11 15.48
C THR A 57 4.19 6.13 15.79
N THR A 58 4.81 7.31 15.73
CA THR A 58 6.21 7.51 16.15
C THR A 58 6.48 7.09 17.59
N ASN A 59 5.46 7.12 18.46
CA ASN A 59 5.54 6.65 19.84
C ASN A 59 5.38 5.12 19.99
N GLY A 60 5.23 4.40 18.87
CA GLY A 60 5.10 2.94 18.85
C GLY A 60 3.68 2.41 19.06
N THR A 61 2.68 3.29 19.23
CA THR A 61 1.27 2.90 19.38
C THR A 61 0.72 2.37 18.05
N PRO A 62 0.06 1.19 18.00
CA PRO A 62 -0.54 0.69 16.77
C PRO A 62 -1.65 1.62 16.27
N ALA A 63 -1.65 1.90 14.96
CA ALA A 63 -2.73 2.66 14.32
C ALA A 63 -3.86 1.69 13.92
N THR A 64 -4.89 1.57 14.75
CA THR A 64 -6.00 0.63 14.51
C THR A 64 -7.13 1.19 13.66
N SER A 65 -7.19 2.52 13.52
CA SER A 65 -8.29 3.26 12.88
C SER A 65 -7.76 4.16 11.77
N ALA A 66 -7.21 3.56 10.72
CA ALA A 66 -6.84 4.28 9.50
C ALA A 66 -8.10 4.73 8.74
N LYS A 67 -8.16 6.02 8.39
CA LYS A 67 -9.14 6.58 7.44
C LYS A 67 -8.83 6.19 6.01
N ARG A 68 -7.54 5.98 5.71
CA ARG A 68 -7.06 5.52 4.41
C ARG A 68 -6.01 4.43 4.60
N ALA A 69 -6.07 3.39 3.78
CA ALA A 69 -5.19 2.23 3.82
C ALA A 69 -4.99 1.69 2.40
N ASP A 70 -4.42 2.48 1.51
CA ASP A 70 -4.29 2.11 0.10
C ASP A 70 -3.00 1.37 -0.18
N LEU A 71 -3.05 0.45 -1.13
CA LEU A 71 -1.93 -0.29 -1.66
C LEU A 71 -1.89 -0.16 -3.19
N SER A 72 -0.72 0.12 -3.73
CA SER A 72 -0.43 0.05 -5.16
C SER A 72 0.71 -0.92 -5.41
N ILE A 73 0.50 -1.86 -6.33
CA ILE A 73 1.49 -2.83 -6.78
C ILE A 73 1.87 -2.46 -8.21
N SER A 74 3.17 -2.31 -8.46
CA SER A 74 3.74 -1.95 -9.77
C SER A 74 4.61 -3.07 -10.34
N ILE A 75 4.52 -3.24 -11.65
CA ILE A 75 5.36 -4.17 -12.41
C ILE A 75 6.79 -3.61 -12.57
N PRO A 76 7.76 -4.40 -13.03
CA PRO A 76 9.16 -3.97 -13.16
C PRO A 76 9.37 -2.75 -14.06
N SER A 77 8.50 -2.52 -15.06
CA SER A 77 8.55 -1.33 -15.91
C SER A 77 8.08 -0.05 -15.21
N GLY A 78 7.56 -0.15 -13.97
CA GLY A 78 7.04 0.95 -13.18
C GLY A 78 5.53 1.20 -13.33
N SER A 79 4.85 0.54 -14.27
CA SER A 79 3.40 0.68 -14.43
C SER A 79 2.64 0.03 -13.27
N ALA A 80 1.50 0.61 -12.88
CA ALA A 80 0.64 0.01 -11.87
C ALA A 80 0.01 -1.28 -12.42
N ALA A 81 0.24 -2.39 -11.73
CA ALA A 81 -0.34 -3.69 -12.02
C ALA A 81 -1.69 -3.89 -11.32
N GLN A 82 -1.77 -3.39 -10.09
CA GLN A 82 -2.95 -3.51 -9.24
C GLN A 82 -2.96 -2.37 -8.23
N SER A 83 -4.15 -1.93 -7.81
CA SER A 83 -4.31 -1.04 -6.66
C SER A 83 -5.59 -1.41 -5.90
N GLY A 84 -5.63 -1.13 -4.61
CA GLY A 84 -6.80 -1.39 -3.77
C GLY A 84 -6.56 -0.99 -2.33
N SER A 85 -7.59 -1.14 -1.49
CA SER A 85 -7.48 -0.84 -0.06
C SER A 85 -7.19 -2.11 0.75
N MET A 86 -6.31 -1.98 1.74
CA MET A 86 -5.95 -3.04 2.68
C MET A 86 -7.00 -3.15 3.78
N THR A 87 -7.24 -4.38 4.24
CA THR A 87 -8.20 -4.68 5.30
C THR A 87 -7.48 -4.71 6.65
N SER A 88 -8.02 -4.04 7.67
CA SER A 88 -7.50 -4.13 9.04
C SER A 88 -7.70 -5.55 9.59
N THR A 89 -6.63 -6.14 10.12
CA THR A 89 -6.66 -7.41 10.84
C THR A 89 -6.47 -7.22 12.35
N GLY A 90 -6.49 -5.98 12.83
CA GLY A 90 -6.32 -5.61 14.23
C GLY A 90 -4.87 -5.34 14.63
N ASN A 91 -4.69 -4.67 15.78
CA ASN A 91 -3.37 -4.34 16.36
C ASN A 91 -2.41 -3.61 15.40
N GLY A 92 -2.95 -2.72 14.55
CA GLY A 92 -2.18 -1.97 13.55
C GLY A 92 -1.72 -2.78 12.35
N TYR A 93 -2.18 -4.04 12.22
CA TYR A 93 -1.93 -4.85 11.04
C TYR A 93 -3.02 -4.67 9.99
N TYR A 94 -2.58 -4.59 8.75
CA TYR A 94 -3.42 -4.52 7.56
C TYR A 94 -2.95 -5.55 6.54
N SER A 95 -3.89 -6.15 5.82
CA SER A 95 -3.61 -7.21 4.86
C SER A 95 -4.31 -6.95 3.52
N TYR A 96 -3.63 -7.30 2.44
CA TYR A 96 -4.19 -7.32 1.09
C TYR A 96 -3.68 -8.54 0.35
N SER A 97 -4.55 -9.19 -0.42
CA SER A 97 -4.19 -10.34 -1.23
C SER A 97 -4.48 -10.09 -2.70
N TYR A 98 -3.52 -10.45 -3.54
CA TYR A 98 -3.61 -10.31 -4.99
C TYR A 98 -3.09 -11.56 -5.68
N THR A 99 -3.84 -12.09 -6.64
CA THR A 99 -3.40 -13.21 -7.46
C THR A 99 -2.71 -12.68 -8.71
N LEU A 100 -1.44 -13.03 -8.90
CA LEU A 100 -0.70 -12.69 -10.11
C LEU A 100 -1.36 -13.35 -11.32
N SER A 101 -1.43 -12.63 -12.45
CA SER A 101 -1.79 -13.25 -13.73
C SER A 101 -0.87 -14.44 -14.04
N THR A 102 -1.39 -15.46 -14.72
CA THR A 102 -0.57 -16.55 -15.27
C THR A 102 0.43 -16.05 -16.32
N SER A 103 0.19 -14.86 -16.88
CA SER A 103 1.08 -14.13 -17.79
C SER A 103 1.85 -12.98 -17.12
N ALA A 104 1.91 -12.94 -15.78
CA ALA A 104 2.57 -11.87 -15.05
C ALA A 104 4.04 -11.68 -15.49
N ALA A 105 4.44 -10.41 -15.61
CA ALA A 105 5.80 -10.04 -15.97
C ALA A 105 6.81 -10.57 -14.94
N VAL A 106 7.88 -11.20 -15.42
CA VAL A 106 9.01 -11.64 -14.60
C VAL A 106 9.86 -10.41 -14.23
N GLY A 107 10.39 -10.38 -13.01
CA GLY A 107 11.27 -9.34 -12.51
C GLY A 107 10.92 -8.86 -11.10
N THR A 108 11.46 -7.71 -10.71
CA THR A 108 11.22 -7.11 -9.39
C THR A 108 9.99 -6.23 -9.41
N TRP A 109 8.98 -6.62 -8.65
CA TRP A 109 7.75 -5.86 -8.43
C TRP A 109 7.86 -5.04 -7.16
N LYS A 110 7.13 -3.93 -7.09
CA LYS A 110 7.10 -3.05 -5.90
C LYS A 110 5.69 -2.87 -5.40
N ALA A 111 5.49 -3.04 -4.10
CA ALA A 111 4.26 -2.75 -3.39
C ALA A 111 4.47 -1.51 -2.52
N ASN A 112 3.60 -0.51 -2.68
CA ASN A 112 3.64 0.75 -1.96
C ASN A 112 2.31 0.92 -1.23
N ALA A 113 2.36 1.11 0.08
CA ALA A 113 1.20 1.31 0.92
C ALA A 113 1.18 2.75 1.46
N VAL A 114 0.00 3.36 1.50
CA VAL A 114 -0.23 4.69 2.05
C VAL A 114 -1.32 4.62 3.09
N PHE A 115 -1.03 5.16 4.26
CA PHE A 115 -1.93 5.16 5.41
C PHE A 115 -2.15 6.57 5.92
N GLU A 116 -3.40 6.87 6.27
CA GLU A 116 -3.78 8.14 6.91
C GLU A 116 -4.77 7.85 8.04
N THR A 117 -4.61 8.51 9.18
CA THR A 117 -5.57 8.59 10.29
C THR A 117 -6.18 9.99 10.31
N SER A 118 -6.90 10.35 11.38
CA SER A 118 -7.39 11.72 11.57
C SER A 118 -6.26 12.75 11.64
N ASP A 119 -5.13 12.35 12.20
CA ASP A 119 -4.10 13.28 12.67
C ASP A 119 -2.71 12.96 12.10
N ALA A 120 -2.57 11.82 11.40
CA ALA A 120 -1.28 11.32 10.97
C ALA A 120 -1.31 10.68 9.58
N GLY A 121 -0.19 10.73 8.87
CA GLY A 121 0.00 10.09 7.58
C GLY A 121 1.31 9.31 7.52
N GLY A 122 1.41 8.32 6.65
CA GLY A 122 2.66 7.62 6.40
C GLY A 122 2.61 6.70 5.21
N THR A 123 3.79 6.40 4.67
CA THR A 123 3.97 5.51 3.52
C THR A 123 4.98 4.44 3.85
N GLY A 124 4.79 3.25 3.33
CA GLY A 124 5.77 2.18 3.38
C GLY A 124 5.80 1.42 2.08
N SER A 125 6.93 0.79 1.76
CA SER A 125 7.06 0.01 0.54
C SER A 125 7.89 -1.24 0.74
N THR A 126 7.71 -2.20 -0.16
CA THR A 126 8.49 -3.43 -0.22
C THR A 126 8.59 -3.92 -1.65
N SER A 127 9.54 -4.82 -1.92
CA SER A 127 9.74 -5.42 -3.23
C SER A 127 9.75 -6.93 -3.15
N PHE A 128 9.22 -7.58 -4.18
CA PHE A 128 9.25 -9.03 -4.33
C PHE A 128 9.58 -9.40 -5.78
N ALA A 129 10.14 -10.59 -5.97
CA ALA A 129 10.46 -11.11 -7.30
C ALA A 129 9.31 -11.95 -7.85
N VAL A 130 9.06 -11.82 -9.14
CA VAL A 130 8.26 -12.79 -9.91
C VAL A 130 9.20 -13.52 -10.85
N ALA A 131 9.29 -14.84 -10.71
CA ALA A 131 10.13 -15.69 -11.53
C ALA A 131 9.36 -16.93 -11.96
N LYS A 132 9.57 -17.41 -13.19
CA LYS A 132 9.02 -18.70 -13.61
C LYS A 132 9.68 -19.80 -12.78
N ALA A 133 8.97 -20.90 -12.54
CA ALA A 133 9.58 -22.10 -11.98
C ALA A 133 10.85 -22.43 -12.79
N PRO A 134 11.93 -22.93 -12.16
CA PRO A 134 12.96 -23.61 -12.92
C PRO A 134 12.25 -24.67 -13.74
N VAL A 135 12.38 -24.60 -15.07
CA VAL A 135 11.93 -25.71 -15.91
C VAL A 135 12.86 -26.85 -15.51
N VAL A 136 12.37 -27.76 -14.66
CA VAL A 136 13.04 -29.03 -14.44
C VAL A 136 12.94 -29.72 -15.79
N THR A 137 13.97 -29.55 -16.62
CA THR A 137 14.16 -30.33 -17.83
C THR A 137 14.46 -31.74 -17.36
N THR A 138 13.44 -32.49 -16.97
CA THR A 138 13.53 -33.93 -16.94
C THR A 138 14.00 -34.33 -18.34
N PRO A 139 15.19 -34.94 -18.48
CA PRO A 139 15.59 -35.48 -19.78
C PRO A 139 14.43 -36.32 -20.31
N PRO A 140 14.08 -36.20 -21.61
CA PRO A 140 13.09 -37.10 -22.19
C PRO A 140 13.47 -38.53 -21.82
N PRO A 141 12.50 -39.42 -21.52
CA PRO A 141 12.82 -40.82 -21.32
C PRO A 141 13.60 -41.26 -22.56
N MET A 142 14.90 -41.55 -22.37
CA MET A 142 15.69 -42.15 -23.41
C MET A 142 14.98 -43.48 -23.69
N CYS A 143 14.31 -43.57 -24.83
CA CYS A 143 13.90 -44.84 -25.38
C CYS A 143 15.18 -45.65 -25.56
N SER A 144 15.48 -46.49 -24.59
CA SER A 144 16.59 -47.42 -24.64
C SER A 144 16.25 -48.47 -25.70
N GLY A 145 16.81 -48.30 -26.89
CA GLY A 145 16.96 -49.34 -27.90
C GLY A 145 15.71 -49.72 -28.67
N CYS A 146 15.52 -49.12 -29.84
CA CYS A 146 15.12 -49.90 -31.00
C CYS A 146 16.22 -50.95 -31.25
N SER A 147 15.98 -52.22 -30.94
CA SER A 147 16.72 -53.34 -31.53
C SER A 147 16.01 -53.76 -32.81
N CYS A 148 16.18 -52.97 -33.86
CA CYS A 148 15.96 -53.42 -35.23
C CYS A 148 17.21 -54.20 -35.68
N THR A 149 17.20 -55.52 -35.52
CA THR A 149 18.07 -56.40 -36.30
C THR A 149 17.19 -57.34 -37.10
N SER A 150 16.98 -56.95 -38.35
CA SER A 150 16.67 -57.84 -39.46
C SER A 150 17.54 -59.10 -39.40
N SER A 151 16.93 -60.29 -39.38
CA SER A 151 17.45 -61.41 -40.18
C SER A 151 16.43 -62.55 -40.26
N SER A 152 15.99 -62.79 -41.50
CA SER A 152 15.82 -64.11 -42.11
C SER A 152 14.97 -65.19 -41.43
N ARG A 153 13.85 -65.48 -42.12
CA ARG A 153 13.31 -66.82 -42.41
C ARG A 153 14.33 -67.99 -42.34
N CYS A 154 13.83 -69.10 -41.79
CA CYS A 154 14.06 -70.53 -42.13
C CYS A 154 15.35 -71.23 -41.65
N PRO A 155 15.34 -72.58 -41.49
CA PRO A 155 14.26 -73.56 -41.69
C PRO A 155 13.62 -74.11 -40.40
#